data_AF-A0A7J6Q2U7-F1
#
_entry.id   AF-A0A7J6Q2U7-F1
#
_cell.length_a   1.000
_cell.length_b   1.000
_cell.length_c   1.000
_cell.angle_alpha   90.00
_cell.angle_beta   90.00
_cell.angle_gamma   90.00
#
_symmetry.space_group_name_H-M   'P 1'
#
loop_
_entity.id
_entity.type
_entity.pdbx_description
1 polymer ?
#
loop_
_entity_poly.entity_id
_entity_poly.type
_entity_poly.pdbx_seq_one_letter_code
_entity_poly.pdbx_strand_id
1 'polypeptide(L)'
;GTLIGALRDRGIVAHDDDIDLCTDKRNFRRMMKDPGVLEGLNANGLQLLQFNRYKGGVGCRECRADRERCRPLDILEMVKHPQDPSRLIMHFCYNEVKKKGDGVDRADCRGRTFPVDVLDHADSMPFGSSTLRTPELTVAESHLTSTQGAD
;
A
#
# COMPACT_ATOMS: atom_id res chain seq x y z
N GLY A 1 -5.54 -5.16 5.91
CA GLY A 1 -6.82 -4.44 6.10
C GLY A 1 -6.67 -3.04 6.68
N THR A 2 -5.54 -2.37 6.45
CA THR A 2 -5.17 -1.12 7.13
C THR A 2 -6.13 0.04 6.90
N LEU A 3 -6.57 0.28 5.65
CA LEU A 3 -7.52 1.35 5.35
C LEU A 3 -8.85 1.15 6.07
N ILE A 4 -9.33 -0.10 6.14
CA ILE A 4 -10.55 -0.46 6.87
C ILE A 4 -10.37 -0.16 8.37
N GLY A 5 -9.24 -0.59 8.94
CA GLY A 5 -8.93 -0.34 10.34
C GLY A 5 -8.81 1.16 10.68
N ALA A 6 -8.20 1.95 9.80
CA ALA A 6 -8.10 3.39 9.96
C ALA A 6 -9.48 4.07 10.01
N LEU A 7 -10.39 3.68 9.12
CA LEU A 7 -11.72 4.27 9.03
C LEU A 7 -12.66 3.79 10.16
N ARG A 8 -12.60 2.52 10.52
CA ARG A 8 -13.53 1.90 11.48
C ARG A 8 -13.05 1.99 12.91
N ASP A 9 -11.81 1.58 13.14
CA ASP A 9 -11.27 1.32 14.48
C ASP A 9 -10.26 2.41 14.91
N ARG A 10 -9.92 3.33 13.99
CA ARG A 10 -8.81 4.29 14.14
C ARG A 10 -7.52 3.57 14.54
N GLY A 11 -7.26 2.41 13.94
CA GLY A 11 -6.15 1.53 14.32
C GLY A 11 -6.08 0.28 13.47
N ILE A 12 -5.25 -0.69 13.88
CA ILE A 12 -5.15 -1.98 13.20
C ILE A 12 -6.39 -2.82 13.53
N VAL A 13 -6.96 -3.51 12.54
CA VAL A 13 -8.06 -4.44 12.77
C VAL A 13 -7.56 -5.57 13.69
N ALA A 14 -8.35 -5.97 14.69
CA ALA A 14 -7.89 -6.88 15.76
C ALA A 14 -7.35 -8.27 15.30
N HIS A 15 -7.61 -8.69 14.06
CA HIS A 15 -7.12 -9.93 13.47
C HIS A 15 -6.16 -9.71 12.27
N ASP A 16 -5.85 -8.46 11.92
CA ASP A 16 -4.76 -8.11 10.99
C ASP A 16 -3.43 -8.29 11.75
N ASP A 17 -2.44 -8.85 11.08
CA ASP A 17 -1.07 -9.02 11.59
C ASP A 17 -0.04 -8.13 10.89
N ASP A 18 -0.47 -7.34 9.89
CA ASP A 18 0.36 -6.43 9.12
C ASP A 18 -0.31 -5.07 8.83
N ILE A 19 0.48 -4.17 8.25
CA ILE A 19 0.09 -2.84 7.82
C ILE A 19 0.46 -2.67 6.35
N ASP A 20 -0.51 -2.36 5.50
CA ASP A 20 -0.28 -2.00 4.09
C ASP A 20 -0.29 -0.48 3.93
N LEU A 21 0.81 0.09 3.44
CA LEU A 21 0.90 1.48 3.01
C LEU A 21 1.16 1.57 1.51
N CYS A 22 0.49 2.51 0.85
CA CYS A 22 0.67 2.75 -0.58
C CYS A 22 1.49 4.01 -0.83
N THR A 23 2.34 3.98 -1.85
CA THR A 23 3.04 5.17 -2.35
C THR A 23 3.24 5.07 -3.86
N ASP A 24 3.42 6.19 -4.55
CA ASP A 24 3.77 6.14 -5.97
C ASP A 24 5.22 5.67 -6.20
N LYS A 25 5.48 5.17 -7.40
CA LYS A 25 6.81 4.70 -7.85
C LYS A 25 7.96 5.67 -7.62
N ARG A 26 7.74 6.97 -7.81
CA ARG A 26 8.80 7.97 -7.69
C ARG A 26 9.16 8.16 -6.22
N ASN A 27 8.16 8.27 -5.36
CA ASN A 27 8.34 8.41 -3.92
C ASN A 27 8.91 7.14 -3.29
N PHE A 28 8.45 5.96 -3.70
CA PHE A 28 9.06 4.69 -3.29
C PHE A 28 10.58 4.67 -3.54
N ARG A 29 10.99 5.00 -4.78
CA ARG A 29 12.41 5.01 -5.17
C ARG A 29 13.24 6.04 -4.41
N ARG A 30 12.64 7.18 -4.02
CA ARG A 30 13.31 8.21 -3.22
C ARG A 30 13.52 7.72 -1.80
N MET A 31 12.47 7.22 -1.15
CA MET A 31 12.52 6.65 0.20
C MET A 31 13.57 5.53 0.31
N MET A 32 13.62 4.61 -0.65
CA MET A 32 14.59 3.51 -0.68
C MET A 32 16.06 3.96 -0.79
N LYS A 33 16.32 5.22 -1.18
CA LYS A 33 17.66 5.79 -1.36
C LYS A 33 17.98 6.90 -0.36
N ASP A 34 17.02 7.25 0.49
CA ASP A 34 17.16 8.36 1.43
C ASP A 34 17.98 7.89 2.65
N PRO A 35 19.19 8.46 2.88
CA PRO A 35 20.02 8.06 4.01
C PRO A 35 19.34 8.31 5.36
N GLY A 36 18.57 9.40 5.49
CA GLY A 36 17.88 9.73 6.74
C GLY A 36 16.79 8.73 7.09
N VAL A 37 16.05 8.24 6.09
CA VAL A 37 15.07 7.15 6.29
C VAL A 37 15.77 5.88 6.75
N LEU A 38 16.87 5.51 6.10
CA LEU A 38 17.63 4.31 6.43
C LEU A 38 18.24 4.38 7.84
N GLU A 39 18.83 5.52 8.20
CA GLU A 39 19.38 5.77 9.54
C GLU A 39 18.28 5.72 10.61
N GLY A 40 17.15 6.38 10.37
CA GLY A 40 16.01 6.37 11.30
C GLY A 40 15.45 4.97 11.54
N LEU A 41 15.29 4.16 10.50
CA LEU A 41 14.84 2.77 10.66
C LEU A 41 15.87 1.94 11.42
N ASN A 42 17.15 2.03 11.06
CA ASN A 42 18.21 1.28 11.72
C ASN A 42 18.34 1.63 13.21
N ALA A 43 18.18 2.90 13.58
CA ALA A 43 18.19 3.36 14.97
C ALA A 43 17.05 2.78 15.80
N ASN A 44 15.96 2.36 15.16
CA ASN A 44 14.80 1.74 15.78
C ASN A 44 14.76 0.21 15.61
N GLY A 45 15.88 -0.42 15.21
CA GLY A 45 15.95 -1.87 15.01
C GLY A 45 15.16 -2.38 13.81
N LEU A 46 14.81 -1.49 12.88
CA LEU A 46 14.08 -1.78 11.65
C LEU A 46 15.00 -1.74 10.44
N GLN A 47 14.61 -2.41 9.36
CA GLN A 47 15.29 -2.36 8.06
C GLN A 47 14.28 -2.27 6.93
N LEU A 48 14.62 -1.52 5.88
CA LEU A 48 13.91 -1.61 4.60
C LEU A 48 14.26 -2.94 3.94
N LEU A 49 13.23 -3.72 3.67
CA LEU A 49 13.30 -4.97 2.94
C LEU A 49 12.85 -4.70 1.50
N GLN A 50 13.71 -5.03 0.55
CA GLN A 50 13.34 -5.05 -0.85
C GLN A 50 13.11 -6.50 -1.26
N PHE A 51 11.88 -6.82 -1.64
CA PHE A 51 11.55 -8.13 -2.21
C PHE A 51 11.54 -8.05 -3.73
N ASN A 52 11.74 -9.20 -4.37
CA ASN A 52 11.79 -9.25 -5.82
C ASN A 52 10.53 -8.62 -6.45
N ARG A 53 10.80 -7.86 -7.51
CA ARG A 53 9.85 -7.26 -8.43
C ARG A 53 9.02 -6.07 -7.92
N TYR A 54 8.14 -6.14 -6.90
CA TYR A 54 7.12 -5.07 -6.71
C TYR A 54 6.70 -4.74 -5.26
N LYS A 55 7.45 -5.16 -4.25
CA LYS A 55 7.14 -4.88 -2.83
C LYS A 55 8.37 -4.41 -2.07
N GLY A 56 8.22 -3.29 -1.37
CA GLY A 56 9.06 -2.96 -0.24
C GLY A 56 8.35 -3.34 1.06
N GLY A 57 9.10 -3.47 2.13
CA GLY A 57 8.51 -3.59 3.46
C GLY A 57 9.46 -3.05 4.50
N VAL A 58 8.95 -2.83 5.70
CA VAL A 58 9.76 -2.60 6.88
C VAL A 58 9.67 -3.85 7.73
N GLY A 59 10.82 -4.40 8.09
CA GLY A 59 10.91 -5.58 8.95
C GLY A 59 11.91 -5.38 10.08
N CYS A 60 11.85 -6.28 11.05
CA CYS A 60 12.85 -6.32 12.13
C CYS A 60 14.24 -6.63 11.57
N ARG A 61 15.25 -5.88 12.01
CA ARG A 61 16.64 -6.04 11.59
C ARG A 61 17.23 -7.41 11.94
N GLU A 62 16.79 -7.98 13.05
CA GLU A 62 17.33 -9.23 13.61
C GLU A 62 16.59 -10.50 13.15
N CYS A 63 15.53 -10.36 12.35
CA CYS A 63 14.82 -11.53 11.82
C CYS A 63 15.64 -12.25 10.76
N ARG A 64 16.41 -13.26 11.21
CA ARG A 64 17.31 -14.08 10.39
C ARG A 64 16.63 -15.26 9.68
N ALA A 65 15.58 -15.83 10.26
CA ALA A 65 15.00 -17.10 9.79
C ALA A 65 13.83 -16.93 8.81
N ASP A 66 13.06 -15.84 8.90
CA ASP A 66 11.91 -15.60 8.02
C ASP A 66 11.67 -14.09 7.85
N ARG A 67 12.23 -13.52 6.79
CA ARG A 67 12.08 -12.09 6.46
C ARG A 67 10.67 -11.71 6.02
N GLU A 68 9.88 -12.67 5.53
CA GLU A 68 8.51 -12.43 5.09
C GLU A 68 7.54 -12.40 6.27
N ARG A 69 7.70 -13.30 7.26
CA ARG A 69 6.89 -13.28 8.49
C ARG A 69 7.22 -12.15 9.46
N CYS A 70 8.42 -11.58 9.38
CA CYS A 70 8.85 -10.47 10.23
C CYS A 70 8.59 -9.09 9.63
N ARG A 71 7.65 -8.97 8.68
CA ARG A 71 7.31 -7.73 8.01
C ARG A 71 5.96 -7.23 8.52
N PRO A 72 5.94 -6.46 9.62
CA PRO A 72 4.71 -5.84 10.11
C PRO A 72 4.20 -4.73 9.20
N LEU A 73 5.00 -4.26 8.22
CA LEU A 73 4.62 -3.17 7.33
C LEU A 73 5.03 -3.45 5.89
N ASP A 74 4.04 -3.55 5.01
CA ASP A 74 4.14 -3.61 3.57
C ASP A 74 4.10 -2.21 2.95
N ILE A 75 5.01 -1.94 2.02
CA ILE A 75 5.02 -0.71 1.22
C ILE A 75 4.76 -1.10 -0.23
N LEU A 76 3.56 -0.79 -0.68
CA LEU A 76 3.03 -1.18 -1.97
C LEU A 76 3.13 -0.03 -2.97
N GLU A 77 3.74 -0.31 -4.12
CA GLU A 77 3.93 0.68 -5.18
C GLU A 77 2.66 0.83 -6.03
N MET A 78 2.24 2.08 -6.25
CA MET A 78 1.20 2.45 -7.21
C MET A 78 1.83 3.05 -8.48
N VAL A 79 1.25 2.69 -9.63
CA VAL A 79 1.66 3.16 -10.96
C VAL A 79 0.43 3.56 -11.78
N LYS A 80 0.59 4.36 -12.84
CA LYS A 80 -0.54 4.68 -13.74
C LYS A 80 -1.10 3.41 -14.37
N HIS A 81 -2.43 3.31 -14.39
CA HIS A 81 -3.13 2.18 -15.01
C HIS A 81 -2.80 2.12 -16.51
N PRO A 82 -2.50 0.93 -17.07
CA PRO A 82 -1.99 0.81 -18.44
C PRO A 82 -3.00 1.20 -19.52
N GLN A 83 -4.30 1.16 -19.19
CA GLN A 83 -5.40 1.44 -20.13
C GLN A 83 -6.26 2.64 -19.70
N ASP A 84 -6.05 3.18 -18.50
CA ASP A 84 -6.84 4.29 -17.95
C ASP A 84 -5.91 5.29 -17.25
N PRO A 85 -5.36 6.28 -17.96
CA PRO A 85 -4.38 7.20 -17.39
C PRO A 85 -4.94 8.09 -16.27
N SER A 86 -6.26 8.10 -16.03
CA SER A 86 -6.89 8.81 -14.91
C SER A 86 -6.84 8.03 -13.59
N ARG A 87 -6.33 6.79 -13.61
CA ARG A 87 -6.25 5.93 -12.43
C ARG A 87 -4.82 5.45 -12.14
N LEU A 88 -4.54 5.25 -10.86
CA LEU A 88 -3.46 4.43 -10.36
C LEU A 88 -3.92 2.98 -10.22
N ILE A 89 -2.99 2.05 -10.37
CA ILE A 89 -3.13 0.62 -10.08
C ILE A 89 -1.95 0.18 -9.23
N MET A 90 -2.16 -0.79 -8.34
CA MET A 90 -1.06 -1.46 -7.65
C MET A 90 -0.11 -2.11 -8.66
N HIS A 91 1.20 -1.91 -8.52
CA HIS A 91 2.18 -2.30 -9.52
C HIS A 91 2.24 -3.82 -9.77
N PHE A 92 1.99 -4.65 -8.74
CA PHE A 92 1.92 -6.10 -8.93
C PHE A 92 0.75 -6.50 -9.86
N CYS A 93 -0.29 -5.68 -9.96
CA CYS A 93 -1.43 -5.88 -10.85
C CYS A 93 -1.19 -5.31 -12.25
N TYR A 94 -0.37 -4.25 -12.37
CA TYR A 94 -0.09 -3.58 -13.63
C TYR A 94 0.31 -4.54 -14.76
N ASN A 95 1.20 -5.49 -14.48
CA ASN A 95 1.71 -6.40 -15.52
C ASN A 95 0.65 -7.40 -16.00
N GLU A 96 -0.22 -7.85 -15.09
CA GLU A 96 -1.30 -8.78 -15.42
C GLU A 96 -2.33 -8.08 -16.31
N VAL A 97 -2.76 -6.87 -15.92
CA VAL A 97 -3.68 -6.04 -16.73
C VAL A 97 -3.04 -5.69 -18.08
N LYS A 98 -1.78 -5.26 -18.11
CA LYS A 98 -1.08 -4.91 -19.36
C LYS A 98 -1.01 -6.08 -20.36
N LYS A 99 -0.88 -7.32 -19.87
CA LYS A 99 -0.73 -8.52 -20.72
C LYS A 99 -2.07 -9.14 -21.12
N LYS A 100 -3.03 -9.18 -20.20
CA LYS A 100 -4.26 -9.97 -20.33
C LYS A 100 -5.50 -9.09 -20.58
N GLY A 101 -5.37 -7.77 -20.47
CA GLY A 101 -6.43 -6.79 -20.72
C GLY A 101 -7.47 -6.69 -19.60
N ASP A 102 -8.56 -5.97 -19.88
CA ASP A 102 -9.58 -5.52 -18.92
C ASP A 102 -10.29 -6.68 -18.19
N GLY A 103 -10.32 -7.88 -18.77
CA GLY A 103 -10.93 -9.05 -18.14
C GLY A 103 -10.23 -9.44 -16.82
N VAL A 104 -8.92 -9.21 -16.73
CA VAL A 104 -8.12 -9.47 -15.51
C VAL A 104 -8.15 -8.31 -14.55
N ASP A 105 -8.28 -7.07 -15.06
CA ASP A 105 -8.51 -5.91 -14.21
C ASP A 105 -9.80 -6.08 -13.39
N ARG A 106 -10.86 -6.58 -14.03
CA ARG A 106 -12.17 -6.80 -13.40
C ARG A 106 -12.24 -8.01 -12.47
N ALA A 107 -11.40 -9.03 -12.68
CA ALA A 107 -11.43 -10.27 -11.89
C ALA A 107 -10.42 -10.27 -10.73
N ASP A 108 -9.18 -9.88 -10.98
CA ASP A 108 -8.06 -10.10 -10.05
C ASP A 108 -7.53 -8.80 -9.44
N CYS A 109 -7.74 -7.67 -10.12
CA CYS A 109 -7.25 -6.35 -9.72
C CYS A 109 -8.37 -5.35 -9.37
N ARG A 110 -9.61 -5.85 -9.29
CA ARG A 110 -10.78 -5.05 -8.94
C ARG A 110 -10.60 -4.47 -7.54
N GLY A 111 -10.77 -3.16 -7.45
CA GLY A 111 -10.52 -2.40 -6.22
C GLY A 111 -9.05 -2.48 -5.76
N ARG A 112 -8.12 -2.57 -6.70
CA ARG A 112 -6.69 -2.26 -6.49
C ARG A 112 -6.27 -1.03 -7.29
N THR A 113 -7.24 -0.15 -7.53
CA THR A 113 -7.10 1.07 -8.33
C THR A 113 -7.69 2.27 -7.59
N PHE A 114 -7.09 3.43 -7.80
CA PHE A 114 -7.49 4.70 -7.20
C PHE A 114 -7.43 5.82 -8.26
N PRO A 115 -8.14 6.94 -8.09
CA PRO A 115 -7.90 8.15 -8.88
C PRO A 115 -6.43 8.59 -8.83
N VAL A 116 -5.89 9.19 -9.90
CA VAL A 116 -4.47 9.61 -9.93
C VAL A 116 -4.12 10.72 -8.95
N ASP A 117 -5.10 11.51 -8.57
CA ASP A 117 -5.02 12.62 -7.61
C ASP A 117 -5.31 12.19 -6.17
N VAL A 118 -5.52 10.89 -5.91
CA VAL A 118 -5.82 10.35 -4.57
C VAL A 118 -4.79 10.75 -3.50
N LEU A 119 -3.54 10.98 -3.91
CA LEU A 119 -2.45 11.40 -3.00
C LEU A 119 -2.50 12.91 -2.70
N ASP A 120 -2.97 13.71 -3.65
CA ASP A 120 -3.10 15.18 -3.51
C ASP A 120 -4.27 15.53 -2.59
N HIS A 121 -5.32 14.71 -2.62
CA HIS A 121 -6.53 14.85 -1.82
C HIS A 121 -6.55 13.95 -0.57
N ALA A 122 -5.41 13.41 -0.15
CA ALA A 122 -5.40 12.55 1.02
C ALA A 122 -5.77 13.34 2.31
N ASP A 123 -6.56 12.73 3.17
CA ASP A 123 -6.96 13.25 4.47
C ASP A 123 -6.09 12.69 5.59
N SER A 124 -5.94 13.46 6.66
CA SER A 124 -5.28 13.01 7.87
C SER A 124 -6.27 12.26 8.76
N MET A 125 -5.96 11.01 9.10
CA MET A 125 -6.80 10.13 9.90
C MET A 125 -6.05 9.62 11.13
N PRO A 126 -6.63 9.66 12.34
CA PRO A 126 -6.06 9.03 13.52
C PRO A 126 -5.83 7.53 13.32
N PHE A 127 -4.68 7.01 13.77
CA PHE A 127 -4.34 5.60 13.69
C PHE A 127 -3.48 5.16 14.88
N GLY A 128 -4.12 4.57 15.90
CA GLY A 128 -3.50 4.24 17.17
C GLY A 128 -2.96 5.51 17.85
N SER A 129 -1.67 5.52 18.17
CA SER A 129 -0.96 6.69 18.70
C SER A 129 -0.36 7.60 17.62
N SER A 130 -0.68 7.36 16.35
CA SER A 130 -0.14 8.08 15.19
C SER A 130 -1.26 8.69 14.33
N THR A 131 -0.87 9.27 13.20
CA THR A 131 -1.75 9.79 12.16
C THR A 131 -1.31 9.20 10.82
N LEU A 132 -2.26 8.68 10.04
CA LEU A 132 -2.04 8.24 8.67
C LEU A 132 -2.64 9.23 7.68
N ARG A 133 -2.20 9.12 6.43
CA ARG A 133 -2.83 9.76 5.28
C ARG A 133 -3.67 8.72 4.56
N THR A 134 -4.96 8.98 4.39
CA THR A 134 -5.90 8.09 3.68
C THR A 134 -6.47 8.83 2.47
N PRO A 135 -7.00 8.13 1.44
CA PRO A 135 -7.90 8.77 0.48
C PRO A 135 -9.03 9.52 1.20
N GLU A 136 -9.61 10.53 0.54
CA GLU A 136 -10.86 11.16 1.01
C GLU A 136 -11.91 10.08 1.32
N LEU A 137 -12.72 10.30 2.35
CA LEU A 137 -13.66 9.28 2.85
C LEU A 137 -14.56 8.71 1.74
N THR A 138 -15.09 9.56 0.86
CA THR A 138 -15.95 9.14 -0.26
C THR A 138 -15.23 8.24 -1.27
N VAL A 139 -13.95 8.55 -1.56
CA VAL A 139 -13.10 7.74 -2.43
C VAL A 139 -12.78 6.41 -1.75
N ALA A 140 -12.47 6.43 -0.45
CA ALA A 140 -12.17 5.24 0.33
C ALA A 140 -13.38 4.31 0.43
N GLU A 141 -14.57 4.83 0.74
CA GLU A 141 -15.82 4.06 0.82
C GLU A 141 -16.22 3.46 -0.52
N SER A 142 -16.12 4.23 -1.60
CA SER A 142 -16.36 3.75 -2.96
C SER A 142 -15.41 2.60 -3.33
N HIS A 143 -14.13 2.75 -3.00
CA HIS A 143 -13.12 1.73 -3.20
C HIS A 143 -13.43 0.45 -2.38
N LEU A 144 -13.74 0.57 -1.10
CA LEU A 144 -14.04 -0.57 -0.22
C LEU A 144 -15.34 -1.27 -0.60
N THR A 145 -16.37 -0.54 -1.02
CA THR A 145 -17.62 -1.14 -1.50
C THR A 145 -17.39 -1.94 -2.79
N SER A 146 -16.56 -1.43 -3.71
CA SER A 146 -16.23 -2.12 -4.96
C SER A 146 -15.40 -3.39 -4.79
N THR A 147 -14.68 -3.53 -3.67
CA THR A 147 -13.92 -4.73 -3.31
C THR A 147 -14.75 -5.77 -2.56
N GLN A 148 -15.71 -5.32 -1.73
CA GLN A 148 -16.53 -6.20 -0.90
C GLN A 148 -17.82 -6.70 -1.61
N GLY A 149 -18.33 -5.95 -2.59
CA GLY A 149 -19.58 -6.28 -3.30
C GLY A 149 -19.44 -7.24 -4.50
N ALA A 150 -18.42 -8.10 -4.51
CA ALA A 150 -18.24 -9.13 -5.54
C ALA A 150 -18.76 -10.48 -5.06
N ASP A 151 -20.08 -10.61 -4.98
CA ASP A 151 -20.77 -11.90 -5.09
C ASP A 151 -21.04 -12.24 -6.56
#